data_AF-A0A847WVZ6-F1
#
_entry.id   AF-A0A847WVZ6-F1
#
_cell.length_a   1.000
_cell.length_b   1.000
_cell.length_c   1.000
_cell.angle_alpha   90.00
_cell.angle_beta   90.00
_cell.angle_gamma   90.00
#
_symmetry.space_group_name_H-M   'P 1'
#
loop_
_entity.id
_entity.type
_entity.pdbx_description
1 polymer ?
#
loop_
_entity_poly.entity_id
_entity_poly.type
_entity_poly.pdbx_seq_one_letter_code
_entity_poly.pdbx_strand_id
1 'polypeptide(L)'
;MKVVVVESPAKAKTINKYLGKDYEVLASFGHVRDLPAKDGSVRPDEDFAMSWEVDTASKKRIADIASALKGADGLILATDPDREGEAISWHILDVLRAKKALKKDVPVQRVVFNAITKEAVTA
;
A
#
# COMPACT_ATOMS: atom_id res chain seq x y z
N MET A 1 -9.35 -8.89 12.20
CA MET A 1 -7.97 -8.86 11.70
C MET A 1 -7.75 -7.57 10.91
N LYS A 2 -6.61 -6.89 11.10
CA LYS A 2 -6.22 -5.71 10.31
C LYS A 2 -5.20 -6.09 9.23
N VAL A 3 -5.28 -5.47 8.06
CA VAL A 3 -4.29 -5.65 6.98
C VAL A 3 -3.26 -4.54 7.07
N VAL A 4 -1.98 -4.89 7.11
CA VAL A 4 -0.85 -3.96 7.10
C VAL A 4 -0.09 -4.10 5.79
N VAL A 5 0.17 -3.00 5.10
CA VAL A 5 0.94 -3.00 3.85
C VAL A 5 2.24 -2.22 4.02
N VAL A 6 3.36 -2.85 3.63
CA VAL A 6 4.72 -2.30 3.69
C VAL A 6 5.40 -2.43 2.33
N GLU A 7 6.49 -1.70 2.05
CA GLU A 7 7.08 -1.79 0.70
C GLU A 7 7.87 -3.07 0.43
N SER A 8 8.56 -3.65 1.42
CA SER A 8 9.46 -4.80 1.19
C SER A 8 9.06 -6.10 1.93
N PRO A 9 9.36 -7.28 1.36
CA PRO A 9 9.04 -8.59 1.97
C PRO A 9 9.74 -8.84 3.29
N ALA A 10 10.97 -8.34 3.43
CA ALA A 10 11.76 -8.48 4.65
C ALA A 10 11.06 -7.77 5.82
N LYS A 11 10.58 -6.54 5.59
CA LYS A 11 9.79 -5.79 6.59
C LYS A 11 8.50 -6.49 6.93
N ALA A 12 7.78 -7.01 5.93
CA ALA A 12 6.54 -7.73 6.15
C ALA A 12 6.74 -8.93 7.10
N LYS A 13 7.77 -9.75 6.83
CA LYS A 13 8.10 -10.91 7.68
C LYS A 13 8.46 -10.51 9.11
N THR A 14 9.20 -9.42 9.29
CA THR A 14 9.62 -8.96 10.63
C THR A 14 8.45 -8.36 11.41
N ILE A 15 7.68 -7.46 10.80
CA ILE A 15 6.52 -6.81 11.43
C ILE A 15 5.44 -7.83 11.78
N ASN A 16 5.19 -8.82 10.93
CA ASN A 16 4.22 -9.89 11.21
C ASN A 16 4.58 -10.70 12.47
N LYS A 17 5.89 -10.90 12.74
CA LYS A 17 6.34 -11.56 13.98
C LYS A 17 6.08 -10.70 15.23
N TYR A 18 6.12 -9.38 15.10
CA TYR A 18 5.90 -8.47 16.22
C TYR A 18 4.41 -8.28 16.52
N LEU A 19 3.58 -8.15 15.49
CA LEU A 19 2.14 -7.88 15.60
C LEU A 19 1.30 -9.13 15.89
N GLY A 20 1.74 -10.32 15.45
CA GLY A 20 1.04 -11.57 15.72
C GLY A 20 -0.23 -11.77 14.89
N LYS A 21 -1.14 -12.64 15.38
CA LYS A 21 -2.25 -13.21 14.60
C LYS A 21 -3.40 -12.25 14.28
N ASP A 22 -3.47 -11.11 14.98
CA ASP A 22 -4.51 -10.11 14.75
C ASP A 22 -4.26 -9.26 13.50
N TYR A 23 -3.08 -9.40 12.90
CA TYR A 23 -2.63 -8.66 11.74
C TYR A 23 -2.22 -9.60 10.61
N GLU A 24 -2.53 -9.19 9.38
CA GLU A 24 -1.97 -9.78 8.16
C GLU A 24 -1.07 -8.75 7.49
N VAL A 25 0.24 -9.00 7.46
CA VAL A 25 1.22 -8.07 6.88
C VAL A 25 1.62 -8.49 5.48
N LEU A 26 1.33 -7.65 4.49
CA LEU A 26 1.61 -7.86 3.08
C LEU A 26 2.65 -6.86 2.57
N ALA A 27 3.46 -7.29 1.60
CA ALA A 27 4.43 -6.42 0.93
C ALA A 27 3.91 -5.99 -0.45
N SER A 28 4.07 -4.70 -0.79
CA SER A 28 3.78 -4.19 -2.13
C SER A 28 4.88 -4.54 -3.14
N PHE A 29 6.09 -4.82 -2.67
CA PHE A 29 7.31 -4.98 -3.48
C PHE A 29 7.73 -3.68 -4.19
N GLY A 30 7.62 -2.55 -3.47
CA GLY A 30 7.91 -1.21 -3.98
C GLY A 30 6.69 -0.53 -4.60
N HIS A 31 6.91 0.24 -5.67
CA HIS A 31 5.85 0.89 -6.44
C HIS A 31 4.92 -0.14 -7.09
N VAL A 32 3.63 0.22 -7.16
CA VAL A 32 2.59 -0.65 -7.72
C VAL A 32 2.08 -0.20 -9.09
N ARG A 33 2.46 1.01 -9.50
CA ARG A 33 2.05 1.64 -10.74
C ARG A 33 3.07 2.70 -11.14
N ASP A 34 3.11 2.99 -12.43
CA ASP A 34 3.95 4.04 -13.01
C ASP A 34 3.17 4.76 -14.13
N LEU A 35 3.77 5.79 -14.69
CA LEU A 35 3.31 6.44 -15.91
C LEU A 35 3.44 5.46 -17.08
N PRO A 36 2.41 5.29 -17.93
CA PRO A 36 2.53 4.52 -19.15
C PRO A 36 3.68 5.05 -20.03
N ALA A 37 4.47 4.14 -20.61
CA ALA A 37 5.59 4.47 -21.49
C ALA A 37 5.11 4.91 -22.89
N LYS A 38 4.34 6.00 -22.95
CA LYS A 38 3.79 6.62 -24.16
C LYS A 38 3.60 8.12 -23.96
N ASP A 39 3.52 8.83 -25.08
CA ASP A 39 3.20 10.26 -25.07
C ASP A 39 1.81 10.53 -24.48
N GLY A 40 1.68 11.64 -23.76
CA GLY A 40 0.43 12.06 -23.13
C GLY A 40 0.14 11.42 -21.75
N SER A 41 1.10 10.72 -21.15
CA SER A 41 0.99 10.22 -19.77
C SER A 41 0.97 11.35 -18.71
N VAL A 42 1.49 12.52 -19.06
CA VAL A 42 1.32 13.77 -18.30
C VAL A 42 0.69 14.78 -19.26
N ARG A 43 -0.39 15.44 -18.84
CA ARG A 43 -1.16 16.39 -19.66
C ARG A 43 -1.06 17.80 -19.07
N PRO A 44 -0.12 18.65 -19.54
CA PRO A 44 0.08 20.01 -19.02
C PRO A 44 -1.17 20.90 -19.14
N ASP A 45 -1.93 20.74 -20.23
CA ASP A 45 -3.15 21.51 -20.47
C ASP A 45 -4.32 21.11 -19.54
N GLU A 46 -4.19 20.02 -18.80
CA GLU A 46 -5.15 19.51 -17.81
C GLU A 46 -4.59 19.59 -16.38
N ASP A 47 -3.94 20.70 -16.02
CA ASP A 47 -3.31 20.89 -14.70
C ASP A 47 -2.35 19.74 -14.33
N PHE A 48 -1.53 19.34 -15.31
CA PHE A 48 -0.58 18.23 -15.20
C PHE A 48 -1.23 16.89 -14.82
N ALA A 49 -2.48 16.65 -15.20
CA ALA A 49 -3.15 15.38 -14.95
C ALA A 49 -2.33 14.20 -15.49
N MET A 50 -2.12 13.20 -14.63
CA MET A 50 -1.30 12.03 -14.92
C MET A 50 -2.15 10.80 -15.19
N SER A 51 -1.76 10.02 -16.20
CA SER A 51 -2.25 8.67 -16.41
C SER A 51 -1.38 7.70 -15.63
N TRP A 52 -2.00 6.79 -14.89
CA TRP A 52 -1.30 5.76 -14.11
C TRP A 52 -1.67 4.37 -14.61
N GLU A 53 -0.68 3.47 -14.71
CA GLU A 53 -0.88 2.08 -15.07
C GLU A 53 -0.28 1.15 -14.01
N VAL A 54 -1.07 0.18 -13.54
CA VAL A 54 -0.60 -0.82 -12.58
C VAL A 54 0.34 -1.79 -13.27
N ASP A 55 1.57 -1.88 -12.77
CA ASP A 55 2.60 -2.76 -13.31
C ASP A 55 2.12 -4.21 -13.32
N THR A 56 2.47 -4.93 -14.39
CA THR A 56 2.01 -6.32 -14.53
C THR A 56 2.50 -7.21 -13.38
N ALA A 57 3.71 -6.97 -12.86
CA ALA A 57 4.23 -7.66 -11.68
C ALA A 57 3.43 -7.35 -10.40
N SER A 58 2.91 -6.12 -10.29
CA SER A 58 2.18 -5.61 -9.11
C SER A 58 0.71 -5.99 -9.09
N LYS A 59 0.13 -6.41 -10.24
CA LYS A 59 -1.27 -6.87 -10.34
C LYS A 59 -1.61 -7.97 -9.33
N LYS A 60 -0.71 -8.97 -9.17
CA LYS A 60 -0.89 -10.04 -8.18
C LYS A 60 -0.87 -9.49 -6.75
N ARG A 61 0.06 -8.58 -6.43
CA ARG A 61 0.18 -7.99 -5.09
C ARG A 61 -1.04 -7.19 -4.70
N ILE A 62 -1.56 -6.38 -5.61
CA ILE A 62 -2.82 -5.65 -5.42
C ILE A 62 -4.00 -6.61 -5.24
N ALA A 63 -4.04 -7.72 -5.99
CA ALA A 63 -5.08 -8.72 -5.82
C ALA A 63 -5.01 -9.42 -4.45
N ASP A 64 -3.81 -9.75 -3.98
CA ASP A 64 -3.58 -10.35 -2.66
C ASP A 64 -4.06 -9.38 -1.55
N ILE A 65 -3.67 -8.10 -1.61
CA ILE A 65 -4.12 -7.05 -0.68
C ILE A 65 -5.65 -6.87 -0.72
N ALA A 66 -6.23 -6.79 -1.92
CA ALA A 66 -7.67 -6.67 -2.10
C ALA A 66 -8.44 -7.88 -1.54
N SER A 67 -7.85 -9.08 -1.64
CA SER A 67 -8.45 -10.29 -1.07
C SER A 67 -8.43 -10.27 0.45
N ALA A 68 -7.30 -9.91 1.06
CA ALA A 68 -7.17 -9.79 2.51
C ALA A 68 -8.16 -8.76 3.10
N LEU A 69 -8.46 -7.69 2.36
CA LEU A 69 -9.40 -6.65 2.80
C LEU A 69 -10.88 -7.06 2.82
N LYS A 70 -11.30 -8.17 2.20
CA LYS A 70 -12.74 -8.53 2.09
C LYS A 70 -13.44 -8.71 3.45
N GLY A 71 -12.70 -9.12 4.47
CA GLY A 71 -13.17 -9.32 5.85
C GLY A 71 -12.28 -8.64 6.89
N ALA A 72 -11.46 -7.67 6.49
CA ALA A 72 -10.57 -6.96 7.39
C ALA A 72 -11.29 -5.83 8.14
N ASP A 73 -10.89 -5.59 9.38
CA ASP A 73 -11.41 -4.52 10.23
C ASP A 73 -10.75 -3.15 9.92
N GLY A 74 -9.73 -3.13 9.06
CA GLY A 74 -8.96 -1.93 8.75
C GLY A 74 -7.78 -2.18 7.83
N LEU A 75 -7.35 -1.12 7.14
CA LEU A 75 -6.13 -1.05 6.35
C LEU A 75 -5.11 -0.13 7.05
N ILE A 76 -3.91 -0.61 7.27
CA ILE A 76 -2.77 0.16 7.77
C ILE A 76 -1.72 0.24 6.66
N LEU A 77 -1.35 1.46 6.29
CA LEU A 77 -0.27 1.75 5.36
C LEU A 77 0.98 2.12 6.18
N ALA A 78 2.01 1.28 6.07
CA ALA A 78 3.22 1.32 6.90
C ALA A 78 4.50 1.33 6.04
N THR A 79 4.46 2.07 4.94
CA THR A 79 5.65 2.36 4.11
C THR A 79 6.59 3.33 4.83
N ASP A 80 7.81 3.45 4.32
CA ASP A 80 8.82 4.33 4.91
C ASP A 80 8.35 5.79 5.10
N PRO A 81 8.87 6.48 6.13
CA PRO A 81 8.49 7.85 6.47
C PRO A 81 9.19 8.89 5.57
N ASP A 82 9.23 8.64 4.28
CA ASP A 82 9.78 9.54 3.28
C ASP A 82 8.78 9.79 2.13
N ARG A 83 9.19 10.64 1.18
CA ARG A 83 8.35 11.00 0.02
C ARG A 83 7.98 9.79 -0.85
N GLU A 84 8.86 8.80 -0.94
CA GLU A 84 8.66 7.65 -1.81
C GLU A 84 7.68 6.68 -1.16
N GLY A 85 7.86 6.41 0.13
CA GLY A 85 6.92 5.64 0.92
C GLY A 85 5.53 6.27 0.91
N GLU A 86 5.42 7.59 0.99
CA GLU A 86 4.12 8.27 0.91
C GLU A 86 3.47 8.10 -0.47
N ALA A 87 4.24 8.22 -1.55
CA ALA A 87 3.75 7.98 -2.91
C ALA A 87 3.27 6.54 -3.10
N ILE A 88 4.02 5.54 -2.59
CA ILE A 88 3.62 4.12 -2.63
C ILE A 88 2.29 3.92 -1.88
N SER A 89 2.17 4.48 -0.66
CA SER A 89 0.95 4.43 0.13
C SER A 89 -0.24 5.05 -0.60
N TRP A 90 -0.04 6.21 -1.20
CA TRP A 90 -1.06 6.88 -2.00
C TRP A 90 -1.49 6.05 -3.21
N HIS A 91 -0.55 5.50 -3.97
CA HIS A 91 -0.81 4.65 -5.13
C HIS A 91 -1.61 3.39 -4.76
N ILE A 92 -1.24 2.71 -3.68
CA ILE A 92 -1.95 1.50 -3.20
C ILE A 92 -3.39 1.86 -2.84
N LEU A 93 -3.58 2.91 -2.04
CA LEU A 93 -4.91 3.36 -1.62
C LEU A 93 -5.80 3.72 -2.81
N ASP A 94 -5.25 4.47 -3.75
CA ASP A 94 -5.97 4.92 -4.95
C ASP A 94 -6.38 3.73 -5.84
N VAL A 95 -5.47 2.78 -6.08
CA VAL A 95 -5.77 1.56 -6.84
C VAL A 95 -6.83 0.70 -6.15
N LEU A 96 -6.76 0.53 -4.82
CA LEU A 96 -7.74 -0.25 -4.06
C LEU A 96 -9.13 0.40 -4.10
N ARG A 97 -9.21 1.73 -4.04
CA ARG A 97 -10.47 2.50 -4.18
C ARG A 97 -11.04 2.37 -5.59
N ALA A 98 -10.22 2.57 -6.62
CA ALA A 98 -10.63 2.43 -8.02
C ALA A 98 -11.19 1.02 -8.31
N LYS A 99 -10.59 -0.01 -7.71
CA LYS A 99 -11.06 -1.41 -7.81
C LYS A 99 -12.26 -1.73 -6.92
N LYS A 100 -12.77 -0.79 -6.12
CA LYS A 100 -13.81 -1.01 -5.09
C LYS A 100 -13.45 -2.14 -4.12
N ALA A 101 -12.15 -2.37 -3.89
CA ALA A 101 -11.65 -3.40 -2.98
C ALA A 101 -11.65 -2.94 -1.52
N LEU A 102 -11.60 -1.62 -1.29
CA LEU A 102 -11.74 -1.00 0.01
C LEU A 102 -13.19 -0.52 0.20
N LYS A 103 -13.91 -1.12 1.15
CA LYS A 103 -15.28 -0.67 1.50
C LYS A 103 -15.22 0.68 2.21
N LYS A 104 -16.30 1.47 2.13
CA LYS A 104 -16.34 2.85 2.66
C LYS A 104 -16.19 2.93 4.19
N ASP A 105 -16.58 1.88 4.88
CA ASP A 105 -16.58 1.73 6.34
C ASP A 105 -15.27 1.15 6.89
N VAL A 106 -14.38 0.64 6.02
CA VAL A 106 -13.08 0.12 6.45
C VAL A 106 -12.15 1.30 6.76
N PRO A 107 -11.71 1.48 8.01
CA PRO A 107 -10.80 2.55 8.38
C PRO A 107 -9.45 2.37 7.70
N VAL A 108 -8.88 3.48 7.22
CA VAL A 108 -7.52 3.54 6.65
C VAL A 108 -6.66 4.35 7.60
N GLN A 109 -5.52 3.78 8.01
CA GLN A 109 -4.56 4.43 8.90
C GLN A 109 -3.19 4.49 8.22
N ARG A 110 -2.51 5.62 8.35
CA ARG A 110 -1.10 5.78 7.98
C ARG A 110 -0.26 5.71 9.25
N VAL A 111 0.71 4.80 9.30
CA VAL A 111 1.62 4.62 10.44
C VAL A 111 3.04 4.80 9.98
N VAL A 112 3.85 5.49 10.76
CA VAL A 112 5.26 5.76 10.48
C VAL A 112 6.12 5.25 11.64
N PHE A 113 7.28 4.71 11.32
CA PHE A 113 8.31 4.36 12.30
C PHE A 113 9.69 4.57 11.67
N ASN A 114 10.64 5.06 12.46
CA ASN A 114 12.02 5.31 12.01
C ASN A 114 12.93 4.08 12.20
N ALA A 115 12.45 3.06 12.91
CA ALA A 115 13.19 1.83 13.17
C ALA A 115 12.21 0.65 13.28
N ILE A 116 12.65 -0.52 12.81
CA ILE A 116 11.86 -1.76 12.85
C ILE A 116 12.29 -2.56 14.08
N THR A 117 11.96 -2.01 15.24
CA THR A 117 12.05 -2.73 16.53
C THR A 117 10.66 -3.16 16.97
N LYS A 118 10.58 -4.13 17.89
CA LYS A 118 9.29 -4.58 18.40
C LYS A 118 8.54 -3.43 19.06
N GLU A 119 9.25 -2.65 19.87
CA GLU A 119 8.71 -1.52 20.63
C GLU A 119 8.15 -0.44 19.70
N ALA A 120 8.90 -0.06 18.65
CA ALA A 120 8.47 0.97 17.72
C ALA A 120 7.25 0.54 16.88
N VAL A 121 7.14 -0.76 16.58
CA VAL A 121 6.03 -1.32 15.79
C VAL A 121 4.76 -1.52 16.61
N THR A 122 4.87 -1.71 17.93
CA THR A 122 3.72 -1.99 18.81
C THR A 122 3.28 -0.80 19.68
N ALA A 123 3.98 0.33 19.61
CA ALA A 123 3.63 1.57 20.30
C ALA A 123 2.38 2.23 19.69
#